data_AF-A0A2G9TRY6-F1
#
_entry.id   AF-A0A2G9TRY6-F1
#
_cell.length_a   1.000
_cell.length_b   1.000
_cell.length_c   1.000
_cell.angle_alpha   90.00
_cell.angle_beta   90.00
_cell.angle_gamma   90.00
#
_symmetry.space_group_name_H-M   'P 1'
#
loop_
_entity.id
_entity.type
_entity.pdbx_description
1 polymer ?
#
loop_
_entity_poly.entity_id
_entity_poly.type
_entity_poly.pdbx_seq_one_letter_code
_entity_poly.pdbx_strand_id
1 'polypeptide(L)'
;MLETVSREFWKRIWSNCERIFQREDFEKVLTASGITNGSKYIDQIDSKFAVDQLKKNTDAALDTGAFGAPWIVVHKDGEEHTFFGSDRLHLIAHLIGQKFTDGLIQYSKL
;
A
#
# COMPACT_ATOMS: atom_id res chain seq x y z
N MET A 1 6.29 2.11 10.22
CA MET A 1 5.11 2.94 10.57
C MET A 1 4.09 2.98 9.44
N LEU A 2 4.44 3.40 8.22
CA LEU A 2 3.49 3.41 7.07
C LEU A 2 2.89 2.03 6.81
N GLU A 3 3.74 1.01 6.66
CA GLU A 3 3.31 -0.39 6.44
C GLU A 3 2.28 -0.85 7.49
N THR A 4 2.57 -0.61 8.78
CA THR A 4 1.71 -1.03 9.89
C THR A 4 0.35 -0.35 9.82
N VAL A 5 0.31 0.97 9.58
CA VAL A 5 -0.93 1.73 9.43
C VAL A 5 -1.72 1.26 8.21
N SER A 6 -1.07 1.06 7.06
CA SER A 6 -1.71 0.51 5.86
C SER A 6 -2.29 -0.88 6.09
N ARG A 7 -1.59 -1.74 6.83
CA ARG A 7 -2.07 -3.08 7.19
C ARG A 7 -3.29 -3.01 8.10
N GLU A 8 -3.32 -2.13 9.09
CA GLU A 8 -4.49 -1.96 9.96
C GLU A 8 -5.70 -1.39 9.21
N PHE A 9 -5.49 -0.45 8.27
CA PHE A 9 -6.54 -0.04 7.32
C PHE A 9 -7.09 -1.23 6.53
N TRP A 10 -6.19 -2.05 5.97
CA TRP A 10 -6.56 -3.20 5.15
C TRP A 10 -7.36 -4.24 5.95
N LYS A 11 -6.89 -4.59 7.16
CA LYS A 11 -7.60 -5.51 8.07
C LYS A 11 -9.00 -4.99 8.40
N ARG A 12 -9.10 -3.70 8.75
CA ARG A 12 -10.37 -3.08 9.14
C ARG A 12 -11.43 -3.23 8.05
N ILE A 13 -11.12 -2.84 6.81
CA ILE A 13 -12.09 -2.92 5.71
C ILE A 13 -12.26 -4.35 5.15
N TRP A 14 -11.16 -5.07 4.88
CA TRP A 14 -11.19 -6.33 4.11
C TRP A 14 -11.19 -7.59 4.97
N SER A 15 -10.92 -7.51 6.27
CA SER A 15 -10.98 -8.66 7.19
C SER A 15 -12.09 -8.54 8.22
N ASN A 16 -12.30 -7.35 8.78
CA ASN A 16 -13.30 -7.12 9.81
C ASN A 16 -14.63 -6.57 9.28
N CYS A 17 -14.68 -6.18 7.99
CA CYS A 17 -15.83 -5.53 7.36
C CYS A 17 -16.28 -4.24 8.09
N GLU A 18 -15.33 -3.47 8.60
CA GLU A 18 -15.55 -2.21 9.29
C GLU A 18 -15.23 -0.99 8.40
N ARG A 19 -15.78 0.18 8.74
CA ARG A 19 -15.63 1.42 7.96
C ARG A 19 -14.24 2.07 8.13
N ILE A 20 -13.81 2.82 7.11
CA ILE A 20 -12.54 3.57 7.06
C ILE A 20 -12.71 4.97 6.46
N PHE A 21 -13.87 5.61 6.64
CA PHE A 21 -14.24 6.84 5.91
C PHE A 21 -14.43 8.05 6.82
N GLN A 22 -14.51 7.83 8.14
CA GLN A 22 -14.74 8.89 9.11
C GLN A 22 -13.52 9.08 10.01
N ARG A 23 -13.41 10.26 10.64
CA ARG A 23 -12.33 10.60 11.57
C ARG A 23 -12.15 9.53 12.65
N GLU A 24 -13.25 9.06 13.23
CA GLU A 24 -13.24 8.07 14.30
C GLU A 24 -12.70 6.72 13.83
N ASP A 25 -12.88 6.39 12.55
CA ASP A 25 -12.28 5.18 11.95
C ASP A 25 -10.75 5.33 11.84
N PHE A 26 -10.27 6.51 11.44
CA PHE A 26 -8.83 6.80 11.38
C PHE A 26 -8.18 6.78 12.76
N GLU A 27 -8.84 7.34 13.78
CA GLU A 27 -8.35 7.30 15.17
C GLU A 27 -8.18 5.87 15.67
N LYS A 28 -9.13 4.98 15.37
CA LYS A 28 -9.04 3.55 15.71
C LYS A 28 -7.86 2.88 15.02
N VAL A 29 -7.66 3.13 13.72
CA VAL A 29 -6.54 2.56 12.96
C VAL A 29 -5.19 3.05 13.50
N LEU A 30 -5.06 4.36 13.76
CA LEU A 30 -3.84 4.94 14.29
C LEU A 30 -3.54 4.44 15.71
N THR A 31 -4.56 4.29 16.56
CA THR A 31 -4.43 3.71 17.90
C THR A 31 -3.96 2.25 17.83
N ALA A 32 -4.60 1.43 16.96
CA ALA A 32 -4.20 0.03 16.74
C ALA A 32 -2.76 -0.09 16.19
N SER A 33 -2.29 0.94 15.50
CA SER A 33 -0.92 1.03 14.98
C SER A 33 0.10 1.59 15.99
N GLY A 34 -0.32 1.88 17.23
CA GLY A 34 0.54 2.43 18.29
C GLY A 34 0.81 3.94 18.20
N ILE A 35 0.05 4.68 17.39
CA ILE A 35 0.20 6.13 17.22
C ILE A 35 -0.72 6.85 18.22
N THR A 36 -0.12 7.48 19.22
CA THR A 36 -0.84 8.14 20.33
C THR A 36 -1.30 9.56 20.02
N ASN A 37 -0.70 10.21 19.03
CA ASN A 37 -1.02 11.59 18.60
C ASN A 37 -1.74 11.61 17.25
N GLY A 38 -2.68 10.68 17.04
CA GLY A 38 -3.36 10.49 15.74
C GLY A 38 -4.05 11.74 15.20
N SER A 39 -4.65 12.57 16.07
CA SER A 39 -5.32 13.82 15.68
C SER A 39 -4.42 14.75 14.88
N LYS A 40 -3.13 14.88 15.27
CA LYS A 40 -2.14 15.68 14.56
C LYS A 40 -2.06 15.32 13.07
N TYR A 41 -2.18 14.05 12.73
CA TYR A 41 -2.13 13.58 11.34
C TYR A 41 -3.48 13.71 10.65
N ILE A 42 -4.57 13.37 11.34
CA ILE A 42 -5.92 13.43 10.77
C ILE A 42 -6.31 14.87 10.43
N ASP A 43 -5.89 15.84 11.23
CA ASP A 43 -6.15 17.26 10.98
C ASP A 43 -5.45 17.81 9.73
N GLN A 44 -4.49 17.05 9.17
CA GLN A 44 -3.70 17.46 8.02
C GLN A 44 -4.07 16.72 6.73
N ILE A 45 -5.05 15.80 6.73
CA ILE A 45 -5.38 14.97 5.55
C ILE A 45 -5.84 15.81 4.35
N ASP A 46 -6.54 16.91 4.61
CA ASP A 46 -7.04 17.85 3.60
C ASP A 46 -6.11 19.06 3.41
N SER A 47 -4.94 19.05 4.06
CA SER A 47 -3.94 20.09 3.83
C SER A 47 -3.48 20.07 2.38
N LYS A 48 -3.16 21.25 1.83
CA LYS A 48 -2.64 21.36 0.46
C LYS A 48 -1.45 20.42 0.23
N PHE A 49 -0.55 20.33 1.22
CA PHE A 49 0.60 19.45 1.16
C PHE A 49 0.21 17.98 1.01
N ALA A 50 -0.73 17.48 1.83
CA ALA A 50 -1.15 16.08 1.78
C ALA A 50 -1.85 15.74 0.45
N VAL A 51 -2.74 16.62 -0.03
CA VAL A 51 -3.46 16.45 -1.29
C VAL A 51 -2.50 16.48 -2.49
N ASP A 52 -1.59 17.46 -2.53
CA ASP A 52 -0.59 17.57 -3.58
C ASP A 52 0.32 16.33 -3.60
N GLN A 53 0.75 15.84 -2.43
CA GLN A 53 1.62 14.68 -2.34
C GLN A 53 0.92 13.39 -2.76
N LEU A 54 -0.36 13.22 -2.40
CA LEU A 54 -1.18 12.09 -2.86
C LEU A 54 -1.33 12.11 -4.39
N LYS A 55 -1.63 13.28 -4.96
CA LYS A 55 -1.73 13.45 -6.41
C LYS A 55 -0.39 13.16 -7.08
N LYS A 56 0.71 13.75 -6.59
CA LYS A 56 2.07 13.53 -7.12
C LYS A 56 2.45 12.06 -7.15
N ASN A 57 2.16 11.30 -6.08
CA ASN A 57 2.45 9.88 -6.04
C ASN A 57 1.60 9.08 -7.03
N THR A 58 0.36 9.50 -7.25
CA THR A 58 -0.56 8.86 -8.20
C THR A 58 -0.15 9.15 -9.63
N ASP A 59 0.17 10.42 -9.94
CA ASP A 59 0.69 10.86 -11.23
C ASP A 59 1.99 10.13 -11.57
N ALA A 60 2.92 9.98 -10.61
CA ALA A 60 4.15 9.21 -10.82
C ALA A 60 3.89 7.73 -11.19
N ALA A 61 2.84 7.10 -10.66
CA ALA A 61 2.45 5.75 -11.09
C ALA A 61 1.88 5.77 -12.52
N LEU A 62 1.03 6.74 -12.84
CA LEU A 62 0.45 6.91 -14.18
C LEU A 62 1.52 7.15 -15.25
N ASP A 63 2.56 7.93 -14.93
CA ASP A 63 3.70 8.22 -15.82
C ASP A 63 4.46 6.93 -16.21
N THR A 64 4.40 5.90 -15.37
CA THR A 64 4.98 4.57 -15.66
C THR A 64 4.02 3.63 -16.41
N GLY A 65 2.82 4.10 -16.77
CA GLY A 65 1.80 3.34 -17.51
C GLY A 65 0.77 2.62 -16.65
N ALA A 66 0.64 2.96 -15.36
CA ALA A 66 -0.33 2.32 -14.48
C ALA A 66 -1.77 2.51 -14.95
N PHE A 67 -2.54 1.43 -14.94
CA PHE A 67 -3.98 1.44 -15.25
C PHE A 67 -4.85 0.83 -14.14
N GLY A 68 -4.22 0.43 -13.03
CA GLY A 68 -4.87 -0.20 -11.88
C GLY A 68 -3.88 -0.43 -10.73
N ALA A 69 -4.35 -1.04 -9.65
CA ALA A 69 -3.54 -1.36 -8.48
C ALA A 69 -3.69 -2.84 -8.06
N PRO A 70 -2.64 -3.47 -7.49
CA PRO A 70 -1.31 -2.90 -7.26
C PRO A 70 -0.52 -2.73 -8.57
N TRP A 71 0.28 -1.67 -8.62
CA TRP A 71 1.26 -1.40 -9.67
C TRP A 71 2.65 -1.33 -9.02
N ILE A 72 3.56 -2.17 -9.49
CA ILE A 72 4.89 -2.32 -8.90
C ILE A 72 5.93 -1.93 -9.95
N VAL A 73 6.73 -0.92 -9.63
CA VAL A 73 7.88 -0.50 -10.44
C VAL A 73 9.14 -1.05 -9.81
N VAL A 74 9.93 -1.81 -10.57
CA VAL A 74 11.21 -2.37 -10.16
C VAL A 74 12.31 -1.69 -10.97
N HIS A 75 13.18 -0.96 -10.28
CA HIS A 75 14.36 -0.35 -10.89
C HIS A 75 15.52 -1.34 -10.81
N LYS A 76 16.07 -1.75 -11.96
CA LYS A 76 17.19 -2.69 -12.02
C LYS A 76 18.10 -2.36 -13.18
N ASP A 77 19.42 -2.35 -12.93
CA ASP A 77 20.45 -2.15 -13.96
C ASP A 77 20.25 -0.86 -14.79
N GLY A 78 19.63 0.17 -14.21
CA GLY A 78 19.31 1.44 -14.88
C GLY A 78 18.00 1.44 -15.66
N GLU A 79 17.28 0.33 -15.70
CA GLU A 79 15.98 0.18 -16.36
C GLU A 79 14.83 0.14 -15.35
N GLU A 80 13.64 0.56 -15.82
CA GLU A 80 12.38 0.44 -15.08
C GLU A 80 11.54 -0.71 -15.65
N HIS A 81 11.14 -1.64 -14.79
CA HIS A 81 10.26 -2.75 -15.15
C HIS A 81 8.97 -2.65 -14.35
N THR A 82 7.82 -2.63 -15.03
CA THR A 82 6.52 -2.45 -14.38
C THR A 82 5.69 -3.74 -14.39
N PHE A 83 4.99 -3.98 -13.27
CA PHE A 83 4.17 -5.16 -13.06
C PHE A 83 2.83 -4.78 -12.46
N PHE A 84 1.76 -5.19 -13.12
CA PHE A 84 0.39 -5.06 -12.62
C PHE A 84 -0.06 -6.35 -11.93
N GLY A 85 -0.73 -6.21 -10.78
CA GLY A 85 -1.35 -7.31 -10.06
C GLY A 85 -0.46 -7.96 -9.01
N SER A 86 -1.09 -8.72 -8.10
CA SER A 86 -0.41 -9.44 -7.02
C SER A 86 0.15 -10.81 -7.47
N ASP A 87 -0.15 -11.23 -8.69
CA ASP A 87 0.19 -12.54 -9.26
C ASP A 87 1.48 -12.52 -10.09
N ARG A 88 2.20 -11.39 -10.15
CA ARG A 88 3.47 -11.22 -10.90
C ARG A 88 4.73 -11.26 -10.04
N LEU A 89 4.63 -11.56 -8.75
CA LEU A 89 5.77 -11.59 -7.82
C LEU A 89 6.88 -12.59 -8.24
N HIS A 90 6.52 -13.69 -8.90
CA HIS A 90 7.48 -14.67 -9.42
C HIS A 90 8.35 -14.09 -10.57
N LEU A 91 7.77 -13.25 -11.43
CA LEU A 91 8.51 -12.54 -12.48
C LEU A 91 9.44 -11.49 -11.87
N ILE A 92 8.97 -10.78 -10.84
CA ILE A 92 9.81 -9.83 -10.09
C ILE A 92 11.00 -10.57 -9.48
N ALA A 93 10.78 -11.69 -8.81
CA ALA A 93 11.85 -12.50 -8.23
C ALA A 93 12.88 -12.93 -9.28
N HIS A 94 12.41 -13.41 -10.44
CA HIS A 94 13.28 -13.74 -11.57
C HIS A 94 14.10 -12.53 -12.03
N LEU A 95 13.46 -11.37 -12.22
CA LEU A 95 14.11 -10.13 -12.64
C LEU A 95 15.24 -9.74 -11.68
N ILE A 96 15.02 -9.79 -10.37
CA ILE A 96 16.00 -9.40 -9.36
C ILE A 96 16.97 -10.53 -8.94
N GLY A 97 16.95 -11.67 -9.65
CA GLY A 97 17.84 -12.80 -9.38
C GLY A 97 17.58 -13.51 -8.06
N GLN A 98 16.36 -13.42 -7.53
CA GLN A 98 15.94 -14.07 -6.29
C GLN A 98 15.11 -15.32 -6.56
N LYS A 99 15.26 -16.33 -5.70
CA LYS A 99 14.40 -17.52 -5.75
C LYS A 99 12.99 -17.15 -5.27
N PHE A 100 11.99 -17.40 -6.10
CA PHE A 100 10.59 -17.35 -5.67
C PHE A 100 10.28 -18.59 -4.82
N THR A 101 9.78 -18.39 -3.60
CA THR A 101 9.45 -19.46 -2.64
C THR A 101 7.95 -19.70 -2.52
N ASP A 102 7.19 -19.36 -3.57
CA ASP A 102 5.73 -19.35 -3.59
C ASP A 102 5.10 -18.45 -2.49
N GLY A 103 3.78 -18.50 -2.37
CA GLY A 103 3.04 -17.80 -1.34
C GLY A 103 3.18 -18.44 0.05
N LEU A 104 2.59 -17.82 1.06
CA LEU A 104 2.46 -18.41 2.39
C LEU A 104 1.36 -19.47 2.38
N ILE A 105 1.65 -20.64 1.79
CA ILE A 105 0.70 -21.74 1.55
C ILE A 105 -0.04 -22.14 2.84
N GLN A 106 0.63 -22.07 3.99
CA GLN A 106 0.04 -22.34 5.31
C GLN A 106 -1.16 -21.43 5.69
N TYR A 107 -1.35 -20.31 4.98
CA TYR A 107 -2.50 -19.42 5.14
C TYR A 107 -3.45 -19.44 3.93
N SER A 108 -3.18 -20.29 2.94
CA SER A 108 -4.12 -20.54 1.84
C SER A 108 -5.33 -21.30 2.38
N LYS A 109 -6.54 -20.88 2.00
CA LYS A 109 -7.81 -21.56 2.37
C LYS A 109 -8.21 -22.65 1.36
N LEU A 110 -7.29 -23.06 0.49
CA LEU A 110 -7.47 -24.12 -0.51
C LEU A 110 -7.17 -25.49 0.10
#